data_AF-A0A2E5M719-F1
#
_entry.id   AF-A0A2E5M719-F1
#
_cell.length_a   1.000
_cell.length_b   1.000
_cell.length_c   1.000
_cell.angle_alpha   90.00
_cell.angle_beta   90.00
_cell.angle_gamma   90.00
#
_symmetry.space_group_name_H-M   'P 1'
#
loop_
_entity.id
_entity.type
_entity.pdbx_description
1 polymer ?
#
loop_
_entity_poly.entity_id
_entity_poly.type
_entity_poly.pdbx_seq_one_letter_code
_entity_poly.pdbx_strand_id
1 'polypeptide(L)'
;MLAETEAAFPSALLDAGLPENHEVFRRTYPEVLPRYEAARLASTRRADIARYLAGALRKVVVWRGSAGELPLHDALEVTASPLPLQMHAFAGAPGWRPSVVYRGKKWESQRLASLASLLVERCVATPAAGEALTWVSEELLCDGAVTLSGRKIAVLGAAAEMAPTRLWLEAGADVLWLDAQPPPRSWRDSPGMSGRLFWPAGSVDLLAQPREVLATLCAFASDRPLDVGLYAYAPGHARELRLTAAMNALVDALPPELVGSVTLLVSPTTPTAMSFEDRRAMQMRLEARPGWEAMGARLGAMGKGHGVVVSGDAAASRTVVGIQGASYQAAQYIGKVMAAESWAGMAVEGCPRVSANTAAITRTRSLAHPVFAAAFGGAAALGVETLEPRQSRYINGLLTLHDWLHPEPPVPGNVRVHGRIHTLPYPLESALRVAATIGFARSPWLLAGLIRR
;
A
#
# COMPACT_ATOMS: atom_id res chain seq x y z
N MET A 1 21.39 -0.77 6.60
CA MET A 1 20.54 -0.62 5.39
C MET A 1 20.77 0.70 4.65
N LEU A 2 20.13 1.84 4.97
CA LEU A 2 20.27 3.07 4.16
C LEU A 2 21.73 3.55 4.00
N ALA A 3 22.49 3.59 5.09
CA ALA A 3 23.91 3.99 5.05
C ALA A 3 24.78 2.99 4.27
N GLU A 4 24.52 1.69 4.38
CA GLU A 4 25.21 0.66 3.58
C GLU A 4 24.90 0.82 2.09
N THR A 5 23.67 1.20 1.74
CA THR A 5 23.29 1.49 0.36
C THR A 5 23.95 2.78 -0.14
N GLU A 6 24.01 3.84 0.66
CA GLU A 6 24.76 5.04 0.29
C GLU A 6 26.23 4.72 0.00
N ALA A 7 26.87 3.90 0.85
CA ALA A 7 28.25 3.45 0.64
C ALA A 7 28.42 2.61 -0.64
N ALA A 8 27.42 1.81 -1.02
CA ALA A 8 27.44 1.01 -2.26
C ALA A 8 27.13 1.85 -3.53
N PHE A 9 26.48 3.01 -3.38
CA PHE A 9 26.07 3.88 -4.47
C PHE A 9 26.36 5.37 -4.18
N PRO A 10 27.61 5.74 -3.85
CA PRO A 10 27.92 7.06 -3.32
C PRO A 10 27.62 8.18 -4.32
N SER A 11 27.89 7.97 -5.61
CA SER A 11 27.61 8.95 -6.67
C SER A 11 26.12 9.24 -6.86
N ALA A 12 25.23 8.39 -6.33
CA ALA A 12 23.79 8.55 -6.44
C ALA A 12 23.13 9.10 -5.17
N LEU A 13 23.74 8.86 -4.00
CA LEU A 13 23.06 9.02 -2.71
C LEU A 13 23.81 9.90 -1.71
N LEU A 14 25.07 10.25 -1.93
CA LEU A 14 25.85 11.05 -0.97
C LEU A 14 25.15 12.37 -0.62
N ASP A 15 24.56 13.03 -1.62
CA ASP A 15 23.85 14.30 -1.44
C ASP A 15 22.49 14.16 -0.73
N ALA A 16 22.01 12.92 -0.50
CA ALA A 16 20.83 12.67 0.33
C ALA A 16 21.07 13.09 1.79
N GLY A 17 22.35 13.15 2.23
CA GLY A 17 22.76 13.62 3.54
C GLY A 17 22.12 12.83 4.66
N LEU A 18 22.40 11.52 4.70
CA LEU A 18 22.04 10.67 5.82
C LEU A 18 22.76 11.16 7.10
N PRO A 19 22.08 11.16 8.26
CA PRO A 19 22.72 11.54 9.51
C PRO A 19 23.74 10.47 9.96
N GLU A 20 24.79 10.92 10.66
CA GLU A 20 25.93 10.10 11.09
C GLU A 20 25.55 8.93 12.02
N ASN A 21 24.45 9.06 12.77
CA ASN A 21 24.03 8.03 13.72
C ASN A 21 22.51 7.82 13.77
N HIS A 22 22.13 6.66 14.35
CA HIS A 22 20.74 6.22 14.39
C HIS A 22 19.85 7.09 15.29
N GLU A 23 20.40 7.75 16.33
CA GLU A 23 19.60 8.57 17.24
C GLU A 23 19.10 9.81 16.54
N VAL A 24 19.98 10.47 15.79
CA VAL A 24 19.63 11.61 14.94
C VAL A 24 18.63 11.15 13.89
N PHE A 25 18.88 10.02 13.21
CA PHE A 25 17.96 9.47 12.22
C PHE A 25 16.55 9.27 12.78
N ARG A 26 16.40 8.70 13.98
CA ARG A 26 15.09 8.48 14.60
C ARG A 26 14.29 9.76 14.80
N ARG A 27 14.95 10.92 14.93
CA ARG A 27 14.31 12.23 15.08
C ARG A 27 14.07 12.93 13.75
N THR A 28 14.89 12.65 12.73
CA THR A 28 14.91 13.40 11.47
C THR A 28 14.47 12.58 10.25
N TYR A 29 14.16 11.29 10.39
CA TYR A 29 13.75 10.43 9.27
C TYR A 29 12.59 11.00 8.42
N PRO A 30 11.61 11.78 8.95
CA PRO A 30 10.57 12.37 8.11
C PRO A 30 11.10 13.38 7.08
N GLU A 31 12.27 13.97 7.34
CA GLU A 31 12.95 14.90 6.43
C GLU A 31 14.03 14.19 5.60
N VAL A 32 14.68 13.18 6.17
CA VAL A 32 15.74 12.42 5.50
C VAL A 32 15.17 11.51 4.39
N LEU A 33 14.09 10.77 4.65
CA LEU A 33 13.56 9.79 3.70
C LEU A 33 13.11 10.42 2.36
N PRO A 34 12.39 11.54 2.32
CA PRO A 34 12.07 12.21 1.05
C PRO A 34 13.30 12.68 0.27
N ARG A 35 14.36 13.14 0.95
CA ARG A 35 15.61 13.55 0.29
C ARG A 35 16.32 12.34 -0.33
N TYR A 36 16.41 11.26 0.43
CA TYR A 36 16.97 10.01 -0.04
C TYR A 36 16.21 9.45 -1.24
N GLU A 37 14.87 9.47 -1.19
CA GLU A 37 14.05 9.02 -2.32
C GLU A 37 14.22 9.93 -3.55
N ALA A 38 14.25 11.25 -3.38
CA ALA A 38 14.49 12.16 -4.51
C ALA A 38 15.85 11.88 -5.19
N ALA A 39 16.91 11.70 -4.39
CA ALA A 39 18.24 11.34 -4.90
C ALA A 39 18.23 9.99 -5.64
N ARG A 40 17.57 8.97 -5.07
CA ARG A 40 17.41 7.66 -5.71
C ARG A 40 16.66 7.76 -7.05
N LEU A 41 15.56 8.51 -7.09
CA LEU A 41 14.76 8.70 -8.29
C LEU A 41 15.51 9.44 -9.40
N ALA A 42 16.40 10.36 -9.03
CA ALA A 42 17.27 11.09 -9.96
C ALA A 42 18.39 10.22 -10.54
N SER A 43 18.70 9.08 -9.91
CA SER A 43 19.80 8.21 -10.30
C SER A 43 19.43 7.29 -11.45
N THR A 44 20.34 7.17 -12.43
CA THR A 44 20.28 6.13 -13.46
C THR A 44 20.38 4.71 -12.90
N ARG A 45 20.84 4.56 -11.65
CA ARG A 45 20.93 3.28 -10.92
C ARG A 45 19.74 3.01 -10.00
N ARG A 46 18.60 3.70 -10.19
CA ARG A 46 17.36 3.56 -9.40
C ARG A 46 16.97 2.11 -9.12
N ALA A 47 16.95 1.27 -10.16
CA ALA A 47 16.55 -0.14 -10.05
C ALA A 47 17.56 -0.97 -9.24
N ASP A 48 18.86 -0.74 -9.43
CA ASP A 48 19.91 -1.41 -8.65
C ASP A 48 19.82 -1.06 -7.16
N ILE A 49 19.57 0.21 -6.86
CA ILE A 49 19.41 0.69 -5.47
C ILE A 49 18.18 0.04 -4.82
N ALA A 50 17.06 -0.08 -5.55
CA ALA A 50 15.87 -0.75 -5.05
C ALA A 50 16.14 -2.24 -4.75
N ARG A 51 16.79 -2.96 -5.68
CA ARG A 51 17.21 -4.37 -5.48
C ARG A 51 18.14 -4.52 -4.28
N TYR A 52 19.10 -3.61 -4.11
CA TYR A 52 20.03 -3.65 -2.98
C TYR A 52 19.31 -3.44 -1.64
N LEU A 53 18.40 -2.47 -1.55
CA LEU A 53 17.61 -2.22 -0.34
C LEU A 53 16.67 -3.38 0.01
N ALA A 54 15.96 -3.92 -0.98
CA ALA A 54 15.10 -5.08 -0.79
C ALA A 54 15.92 -6.31 -0.32
N GLY A 55 17.07 -6.55 -0.94
CA GLY A 55 18.01 -7.60 -0.53
C GLY A 55 18.59 -7.38 0.87
N ALA A 56 18.86 -6.14 1.26
CA ALA A 56 19.34 -5.81 2.61
C ALA A 56 18.29 -6.14 3.68
N LEU A 57 17.00 -5.86 3.42
CA LEU A 57 15.91 -6.27 4.31
C LEU A 57 15.85 -7.81 4.44
N ARG A 58 15.97 -8.54 3.33
CA ARG A 58 15.98 -10.01 3.35
C ARG A 58 17.10 -10.59 4.22
N LYS A 59 18.29 -9.99 4.19
CA LYS A 59 19.46 -10.44 4.97
C LYS A 59 19.31 -10.28 6.47
N VAL A 60 18.53 -9.30 6.93
CA VAL A 60 18.38 -9.00 8.37
C VAL A 60 17.18 -9.70 9.02
N VAL A 61 16.39 -10.44 8.23
CA VAL A 61 15.19 -11.12 8.72
C VAL A 61 15.52 -12.59 8.97
N VAL A 62 15.39 -12.98 10.24
CA VAL A 62 15.65 -14.34 10.71
C VAL A 62 14.36 -15.00 11.19
N TRP A 63 14.26 -16.30 10.97
CA TRP A 63 13.27 -17.17 11.58
C TRP A 63 13.89 -17.85 12.81
N ARG A 64 13.18 -17.79 13.94
CA ARG A 64 13.58 -18.47 15.17
C ARG A 64 12.68 -19.69 15.38
N GLY A 65 13.21 -20.86 15.03
CA GLY A 65 12.57 -22.16 15.22
C GLY A 65 13.06 -22.88 16.47
N SER A 66 12.60 -24.12 16.65
CA SER A 66 13.09 -25.01 17.72
C SER A 66 14.57 -25.39 17.56
N ALA A 67 15.08 -25.39 16.32
CA ALA A 67 16.47 -25.71 15.99
C ALA A 67 17.43 -24.51 16.07
N GLY A 68 16.93 -23.31 16.42
CA GLY A 68 17.72 -22.08 16.51
C GLY A 68 17.26 -20.98 15.56
N GLU A 69 18.16 -20.02 15.30
CA GLU A 69 17.94 -18.90 14.39
C GLU A 69 18.56 -19.18 13.02
N LEU A 70 17.78 -18.97 11.97
CA LEU A 70 18.18 -19.14 10.58
C LEU A 70 17.74 -17.90 9.79
N PRO A 71 18.46 -17.46 8.75
CA PRO A 71 17.90 -16.53 7.78
C PRO A 71 16.56 -17.05 7.26
N LEU A 72 15.56 -16.17 7.12
CA LEU A 72 14.20 -16.60 6.75
C LEU A 72 14.16 -17.30 5.38
N HIS A 73 14.98 -16.87 4.43
CA HIS A 73 15.06 -17.51 3.12
C HIS A 73 15.55 -18.96 3.21
N ASP A 74 16.62 -19.24 3.96
CA ASP A 74 17.10 -20.60 4.22
C ASP A 74 16.03 -21.46 4.92
N ALA A 75 15.27 -20.85 5.85
CA ALA A 75 14.20 -21.56 6.52
C ALA A 75 13.07 -21.99 5.56
N LEU A 76 12.81 -21.22 4.49
CA LEU A 76 11.80 -21.51 3.48
C LEU A 76 12.21 -22.61 2.48
N GLU A 77 13.50 -22.90 2.34
CA GLU A 77 14.00 -24.03 1.54
C GLU A 77 13.70 -25.39 2.19
N VAL A 78 13.45 -25.39 3.52
CA VAL A 78 13.09 -26.61 4.25
C VAL A 78 11.63 -26.97 3.96
N THR A 79 11.45 -28.12 3.30
CA THR A 79 10.12 -28.65 2.96
C THR A 79 9.21 -28.75 4.18
N ALA A 80 7.98 -28.25 4.03
CA ALA A 80 6.89 -28.42 4.98
C ALA A 80 5.65 -28.99 4.28
N SER A 81 4.75 -29.60 5.05
CA SER A 81 3.45 -30.02 4.53
C SER A 81 2.50 -28.82 4.42
N PRO A 82 1.66 -28.75 3.37
CA PRO A 82 0.64 -27.72 3.27
C PRO A 82 -0.37 -27.83 4.42
N LEU A 83 -0.94 -26.70 4.82
CA LEU A 83 -2.00 -26.65 5.81
C LEU A 83 -3.27 -27.31 5.23
N PRO A 84 -3.98 -28.17 6.00
CA PRO A 84 -5.26 -28.73 5.56
C PRO A 84 -6.30 -27.63 5.30
N LEU A 85 -6.84 -27.59 4.09
CA LEU A 85 -7.80 -26.58 3.66
C LEU A 85 -9.25 -27.06 3.79
N GLN A 86 -10.10 -26.17 4.29
CA GLN A 86 -11.54 -26.21 4.09
C GLN A 86 -11.88 -25.48 2.79
N MET A 87 -12.99 -25.87 2.15
CA MET A 87 -13.46 -25.26 0.92
C MET A 87 -14.97 -24.99 1.01
N HIS A 88 -15.38 -23.83 0.51
CA HIS A 88 -16.78 -23.47 0.31
C HIS A 88 -16.96 -22.94 -1.11
N ALA A 89 -17.82 -23.59 -1.89
CA ALA A 89 -18.22 -23.13 -3.21
C ALA A 89 -19.50 -22.30 -3.07
N PHE A 90 -19.49 -21.07 -3.59
CA PHE A 90 -20.69 -20.24 -3.60
C PHE A 90 -21.57 -20.54 -4.82
N ALA A 91 -22.88 -20.40 -4.67
CA ALA A 91 -23.86 -20.73 -5.71
C ALA A 91 -24.26 -19.54 -6.60
N GLY A 92 -23.77 -18.33 -6.32
CA GLY A 92 -24.09 -17.15 -7.11
C GLY A 92 -23.45 -17.19 -8.51
N ALA A 93 -24.00 -16.39 -9.43
CA ALA A 93 -23.42 -16.24 -10.76
C ALA A 93 -22.18 -15.32 -10.72
N PRO A 94 -21.07 -15.66 -11.40
CA PRO A 94 -19.91 -14.78 -11.53
C PRO A 94 -20.28 -13.43 -12.15
N GLY A 95 -19.82 -12.35 -11.53
CA GLY A 95 -20.08 -11.00 -12.06
C GLY A 95 -20.13 -9.95 -10.96
N TRP A 96 -18.96 -9.51 -10.49
CA TRP A 96 -18.90 -8.38 -9.57
C TRP A 96 -19.26 -7.10 -10.31
N ARG A 97 -20.30 -6.39 -9.85
CA ARG A 97 -20.70 -5.08 -10.39
C ARG A 97 -20.19 -3.97 -9.48
N PRO A 98 -19.14 -3.21 -9.87
CA PRO A 98 -18.57 -2.18 -9.01
C PRO A 98 -19.60 -1.10 -8.66
N SER A 99 -19.64 -0.72 -7.39
CA SER A 99 -20.47 0.39 -6.93
C SER A 99 -19.80 1.12 -5.77
N VAL A 100 -19.35 2.34 -6.05
CA VAL A 100 -18.64 3.19 -5.09
C VAL A 100 -19.56 4.32 -4.66
N VAL A 101 -19.78 4.48 -3.35
CA VAL A 101 -20.42 5.69 -2.83
C VAL A 101 -19.33 6.71 -2.56
N TYR A 102 -19.33 7.84 -3.25
CA TYR A 102 -18.36 8.92 -3.04
C TYR A 102 -19.09 10.25 -2.94
N ARG A 103 -18.84 10.99 -1.84
CA ARG A 103 -19.52 12.24 -1.48
C ARG A 103 -21.05 12.14 -1.48
N GLY A 104 -21.59 11.07 -0.89
CA GLY A 104 -23.03 10.83 -0.79
C GLY A 104 -23.71 10.39 -2.09
N LYS A 105 -22.97 10.35 -3.22
CA LYS A 105 -23.47 9.88 -4.50
C LYS A 105 -23.00 8.45 -4.78
N LYS A 106 -23.91 7.59 -5.23
CA LYS A 106 -23.58 6.25 -5.72
C LYS A 106 -23.08 6.34 -7.16
N TRP A 107 -21.94 5.73 -7.43
CA TRP A 107 -21.30 5.58 -8.73
C TRP A 107 -21.35 4.11 -9.10
N GLU A 108 -22.22 3.76 -10.02
CA GLU A 108 -22.38 2.40 -10.55
C GLU A 108 -21.38 2.15 -11.68
N SER A 109 -21.24 0.89 -12.10
CA SER A 109 -20.26 0.44 -13.08
C SER A 109 -20.19 1.33 -14.33
N GLN A 110 -21.34 1.71 -14.89
CA GLN A 110 -21.46 2.53 -16.10
C GLN A 110 -20.96 3.97 -15.93
N ARG A 111 -20.71 4.41 -14.69
CA ARG A 111 -20.25 5.75 -14.35
C ARG A 111 -18.83 5.74 -13.78
N LEU A 112 -18.11 4.64 -13.89
CA LEU A 112 -16.78 4.50 -13.33
C LEU A 112 -15.79 5.48 -13.98
N ALA A 113 -15.80 5.63 -15.31
CA ALA A 113 -14.99 6.65 -15.99
C ALA A 113 -15.30 8.08 -15.51
N SER A 114 -16.58 8.42 -15.28
CA SER A 114 -16.94 9.72 -14.72
C SER A 114 -16.46 9.91 -13.28
N LEU A 115 -16.46 8.84 -12.47
CA LEU A 115 -15.86 8.88 -11.13
C LEU A 115 -14.34 9.08 -11.23
N ALA A 116 -13.68 8.41 -12.16
CA ALA A 116 -12.25 8.55 -12.41
C ALA A 116 -11.87 10.00 -12.71
N SER A 117 -12.55 10.63 -13.68
CA SER A 117 -12.35 12.04 -14.02
C SER A 117 -12.57 12.96 -12.81
N LEU A 118 -13.62 12.71 -12.02
CA LEU A 118 -13.88 13.49 -10.80
C LEU A 118 -12.76 13.35 -9.76
N LEU A 119 -12.22 12.14 -9.55
CA LEU A 119 -11.13 11.92 -8.59
C LEU A 119 -9.85 12.64 -9.03
N VAL A 120 -9.55 12.66 -10.33
CA VAL A 120 -8.39 13.37 -10.89
C VAL A 120 -8.58 14.88 -10.85
N GLU A 121 -9.74 15.40 -11.28
CA GLU A 121 -10.06 16.84 -11.24
C GLU A 121 -9.92 17.40 -9.82
N ARG A 122 -10.33 16.62 -8.82
CA ARG A 122 -10.21 16.98 -7.41
C ARG A 122 -8.82 16.77 -6.83
N CYS A 123 -7.86 16.25 -7.60
CA CYS A 123 -6.53 15.83 -7.17
C CYS A 123 -6.55 14.79 -6.03
N VAL A 124 -7.62 14.00 -5.93
CA VAL A 124 -7.74 12.89 -4.97
C VAL A 124 -6.93 11.69 -5.46
N ALA A 125 -6.81 11.52 -6.77
CA ALA A 125 -6.02 10.49 -7.43
C ALA A 125 -5.15 11.09 -8.53
N THR A 126 -4.10 10.37 -8.93
CA THR A 126 -3.23 10.75 -10.06
C THR A 126 -3.91 10.55 -11.40
N PRO A 127 -3.46 11.22 -12.48
CA PRO A 127 -3.93 10.95 -13.84
C PRO A 127 -3.87 9.47 -14.21
N ALA A 128 -2.76 8.78 -13.89
CA ALA A 128 -2.61 7.34 -14.12
C ALA A 128 -3.67 6.49 -13.40
N ALA A 129 -4.10 6.87 -12.20
CA ALA A 129 -5.20 6.20 -11.52
C ALA A 129 -6.56 6.46 -12.21
N GLY A 130 -6.74 7.66 -12.78
CA GLY A 130 -7.89 7.99 -13.61
C GLY A 130 -7.93 7.13 -14.88
N GLU A 131 -6.83 7.09 -15.62
CA GLU A 131 -6.66 6.28 -16.84
C GLU A 131 -6.93 4.79 -16.55
N ALA A 132 -6.37 4.24 -15.48
CA ALA A 132 -6.60 2.86 -15.07
C ALA A 132 -8.08 2.56 -14.78
N LEU A 133 -8.79 3.45 -14.07
CA LEU A 133 -10.22 3.27 -13.79
C LEU A 133 -11.09 3.44 -15.05
N THR A 134 -10.69 4.33 -15.96
CA THR A 134 -11.35 4.48 -17.27
C THR A 134 -11.17 3.22 -18.11
N TRP A 135 -9.95 2.68 -18.19
CA TRP A 135 -9.68 1.42 -18.88
C TRP A 135 -10.50 0.27 -18.30
N VAL A 136 -10.57 0.15 -16.96
CA VAL A 136 -11.44 -0.86 -16.35
C VAL A 136 -12.89 -0.67 -16.78
N SER A 137 -13.36 0.57 -16.84
CA SER A 137 -14.73 0.90 -17.25
C SER A 137 -15.05 0.52 -18.69
N GLU A 138 -14.08 0.67 -19.59
CA GLU A 138 -14.26 0.57 -21.04
C GLU A 138 -13.91 -0.83 -21.58
N GLU A 139 -12.86 -1.45 -21.03
CA GLU A 139 -12.26 -2.66 -21.60
C GLU A 139 -12.47 -3.91 -20.74
N LEU A 140 -12.52 -3.76 -19.40
CA LEU A 140 -12.62 -4.92 -18.50
C LEU A 140 -14.07 -5.31 -18.18
N LEU A 141 -14.99 -4.35 -18.12
CA LEU A 141 -16.38 -4.61 -17.77
C LEU A 141 -17.15 -5.19 -18.95
N CYS A 142 -17.77 -6.36 -18.75
CA CYS A 142 -18.76 -6.92 -19.66
C CYS A 142 -20.15 -6.76 -19.03
N ASP A 143 -21.06 -6.06 -19.71
CA ASP A 143 -22.39 -5.69 -19.20
C ASP A 143 -22.36 -5.03 -17.80
N GLY A 144 -21.30 -4.28 -17.52
CA GLY A 144 -21.08 -3.60 -16.23
C GLY A 144 -20.60 -4.51 -15.09
N ALA A 145 -20.15 -5.72 -15.38
CA ALA A 145 -19.62 -6.68 -14.41
C ALA A 145 -18.20 -7.12 -14.75
N VAL A 146 -17.43 -7.46 -13.71
CA VAL A 146 -16.12 -8.11 -13.78
C VAL A 146 -16.30 -9.60 -13.50
N THR A 147 -15.69 -10.45 -14.33
CA THR A 147 -15.54 -11.88 -14.08
C THR A 147 -14.07 -12.25 -13.91
N LEU A 148 -13.78 -13.11 -12.93
CA LEU A 148 -12.46 -13.66 -12.63
C LEU A 148 -12.51 -15.19 -12.56
N SER A 149 -13.55 -15.81 -13.14
CA SER A 149 -13.70 -17.26 -13.21
C SER A 149 -12.43 -17.92 -13.73
N GLY A 150 -11.94 -18.93 -13.00
CA GLY A 150 -10.73 -19.67 -13.35
C GLY A 150 -9.43 -19.10 -12.81
N ARG A 151 -9.41 -17.86 -12.30
CA ARG A 151 -8.23 -17.29 -11.62
C ARG A 151 -8.09 -17.85 -10.20
N LYS A 152 -6.85 -18.13 -9.81
CA LYS A 152 -6.47 -18.47 -8.43
C LYS A 152 -5.82 -17.26 -7.77
N ILE A 153 -6.31 -16.88 -6.59
CA ILE A 153 -5.84 -15.71 -5.86
C ILE A 153 -5.54 -16.13 -4.41
N ALA A 154 -4.32 -15.92 -3.94
CA ALA A 154 -3.98 -16.07 -2.52
C ALA A 154 -3.93 -14.71 -1.84
N VAL A 155 -4.56 -14.60 -0.67
CA VAL A 155 -4.62 -13.35 0.09
C VAL A 155 -3.98 -13.55 1.46
N LEU A 156 -2.78 -13.02 1.63
CA LEU A 156 -2.07 -12.95 2.90
C LEU A 156 -2.60 -11.75 3.69
N GLY A 157 -3.20 -12.00 4.85
CA GLY A 157 -3.95 -10.97 5.57
C GLY A 157 -5.36 -10.77 5.00
N ALA A 158 -6.04 -11.87 4.63
CA ALA A 158 -7.34 -11.84 3.99
C ALA A 158 -8.48 -11.17 4.80
N ALA A 159 -8.32 -11.08 6.13
CA ALA A 159 -9.26 -10.39 7.01
C ALA A 159 -8.99 -8.88 7.13
N ALA A 160 -7.88 -8.41 6.56
CA ALA A 160 -7.52 -6.99 6.60
C ALA A 160 -8.62 -6.14 6.00
N GLU A 161 -8.90 -5.00 6.63
CA GLU A 161 -10.02 -4.14 6.26
C GLU A 161 -9.94 -3.66 4.79
N MET A 162 -8.73 -3.57 4.24
CA MET A 162 -8.46 -3.12 2.87
C MET A 162 -8.39 -4.27 1.85
N ALA A 163 -8.40 -5.53 2.29
CA ALA A 163 -8.32 -6.67 1.38
C ALA A 163 -9.62 -6.76 0.54
N PRO A 164 -9.53 -6.79 -0.80
CA PRO A 164 -10.69 -6.91 -1.69
C PRO A 164 -11.19 -8.35 -1.85
N THR A 165 -10.84 -9.25 -0.93
CA THR A 165 -11.14 -10.70 -0.95
C THR A 165 -12.58 -11.01 -1.35
N ARG A 166 -13.55 -10.28 -0.77
CA ARG A 166 -14.97 -10.45 -1.09
C ARG A 166 -15.28 -10.11 -2.54
N LEU A 167 -14.71 -9.01 -3.06
CA LEU A 167 -14.97 -8.52 -4.42
C LEU A 167 -14.49 -9.55 -5.46
N TRP A 168 -13.35 -10.17 -5.21
CA TRP A 168 -12.81 -11.22 -6.08
C TRP A 168 -13.64 -12.52 -6.05
N LEU A 169 -14.18 -12.88 -4.89
CA LEU A 169 -15.14 -13.99 -4.77
C LEU A 169 -16.50 -13.68 -5.44
N GLU A 170 -16.98 -12.44 -5.40
CA GLU A 170 -18.17 -11.99 -6.15
C GLU A 170 -17.93 -12.04 -7.67
N ALA A 171 -16.68 -11.80 -8.09
CA ALA A 171 -16.28 -11.92 -9.49
C ALA A 171 -16.06 -13.37 -9.96
N GLY A 172 -16.11 -14.38 -9.07
CA GLY A 172 -15.99 -15.79 -9.44
C GLY A 172 -14.60 -16.41 -9.28
N ALA A 173 -13.64 -15.73 -8.64
CA ALA A 173 -12.30 -16.27 -8.45
C ALA A 173 -12.25 -17.43 -7.43
N ASP A 174 -11.23 -18.27 -7.56
CA ASP A 174 -10.80 -19.19 -6.50
C ASP A 174 -9.88 -18.42 -5.55
N VAL A 175 -10.27 -18.29 -4.28
CA VAL A 175 -9.55 -17.46 -3.32
C VAL A 175 -9.06 -18.29 -2.14
N LEU A 176 -7.74 -18.32 -1.93
CA LEU A 176 -7.10 -18.84 -0.72
C LEU A 176 -6.97 -17.73 0.32
N TRP A 177 -7.64 -17.92 1.46
CA TRP A 177 -7.63 -17.03 2.61
C TRP A 177 -6.58 -17.49 3.63
N LEU A 178 -5.56 -16.65 3.83
CA LEU A 178 -4.51 -16.87 4.82
C LEU A 178 -4.51 -15.70 5.80
N ASP A 179 -5.07 -15.92 6.99
CA ASP A 179 -5.17 -14.91 8.03
C ASP A 179 -5.26 -15.56 9.42
N ALA A 180 -4.93 -14.79 10.45
CA ALA A 180 -5.12 -15.22 11.84
C ALA A 180 -6.61 -15.32 12.21
N GLN A 181 -7.49 -14.60 11.50
CA GLN A 181 -8.93 -14.67 11.64
C GLN A 181 -9.56 -15.55 10.55
N PRO A 182 -10.55 -16.40 10.87
CA PRO A 182 -11.24 -17.18 9.87
C PRO A 182 -12.11 -16.30 8.96
N PRO A 183 -12.49 -16.78 7.76
CA PRO A 183 -13.47 -16.08 6.93
C PRO A 183 -14.78 -15.84 7.69
N PRO A 184 -15.45 -14.67 7.49
CA PRO A 184 -16.71 -14.39 8.16
C PRO A 184 -17.78 -15.44 7.84
N ARG A 185 -18.38 -16.03 8.87
CA ARG A 185 -19.44 -17.04 8.68
C ARG A 185 -20.62 -16.52 7.87
N SER A 186 -20.93 -15.23 8.00
CA SER A 186 -21.99 -14.54 7.24
C SER A 186 -21.77 -14.53 5.73
N TRP A 187 -20.59 -14.91 5.23
CA TRP A 187 -20.36 -15.01 3.79
C TRP A 187 -20.96 -16.26 3.18
N ARG A 188 -21.08 -17.37 3.94
CA ARG A 188 -21.47 -18.69 3.40
C ARG A 188 -22.79 -18.69 2.65
N ASP A 189 -23.74 -17.89 3.14
CA ASP A 189 -25.09 -17.76 2.59
C ASP A 189 -25.26 -16.50 1.72
N SER A 190 -24.15 -15.84 1.32
CA SER A 190 -24.21 -14.59 0.58
C SER A 190 -24.55 -14.85 -0.89
N PRO A 191 -25.72 -14.41 -1.39
CA PRO A 191 -26.19 -14.76 -2.73
C PRO A 191 -25.38 -14.10 -3.85
N GLY A 192 -24.64 -13.03 -3.55
CA GLY A 192 -23.82 -12.32 -4.52
C GLY A 192 -22.42 -12.90 -4.72
N MET A 193 -22.02 -13.92 -3.95
CA MET A 193 -20.71 -14.56 -4.08
C MET A 193 -20.83 -15.77 -5.01
N SER A 194 -19.81 -16.02 -5.82
CA SER A 194 -19.87 -17.00 -6.93
C SER A 194 -18.62 -17.87 -7.06
N GLY A 195 -17.48 -17.42 -6.52
CA GLY A 195 -16.22 -18.15 -6.56
C GLY A 195 -16.13 -19.33 -5.59
N ARG A 196 -14.91 -19.78 -5.33
CA ARG A 196 -14.60 -20.78 -4.30
C ARG A 196 -13.67 -20.19 -3.27
N LEU A 197 -14.01 -20.31 -2.00
CA LEU A 197 -13.18 -19.87 -0.90
C LEU A 197 -12.49 -21.07 -0.26
N PHE A 198 -11.17 -20.99 -0.11
CA PHE A 198 -10.32 -21.98 0.54
C PHE A 198 -9.66 -21.35 1.76
N TRP A 199 -9.60 -22.04 2.90
CA TRP A 199 -8.95 -21.52 4.10
C TRP A 199 -8.49 -22.67 5.02
N PRO A 200 -7.36 -22.53 5.74
CA PRO A 200 -6.99 -23.49 6.78
C PRO A 200 -8.03 -23.55 7.90
N ALA A 201 -8.27 -24.72 8.48
CA ALA A 201 -9.25 -24.86 9.56
C ALA A 201 -8.86 -24.07 10.83
N GLY A 202 -7.56 -23.85 11.05
CA GLY A 202 -7.00 -23.06 12.15
C GLY A 202 -6.58 -21.65 11.73
N SER A 203 -6.22 -20.82 12.70
CA SER A 203 -5.63 -19.50 12.46
C SER A 203 -4.25 -19.63 11.81
N VAL A 204 -3.97 -18.80 10.81
CA VAL A 204 -2.66 -18.76 10.15
C VAL A 204 -1.86 -17.59 10.71
N ASP A 205 -0.71 -17.87 11.34
CA ASP A 205 0.26 -16.84 11.72
C ASP A 205 1.46 -16.87 10.76
N LEU A 206 1.52 -15.90 9.86
CA LEU A 206 2.59 -15.76 8.87
C LEU A 206 3.99 -15.67 9.50
N LEU A 207 4.10 -15.19 10.74
CA LEU A 207 5.39 -15.08 11.43
C LEU A 207 5.82 -16.39 12.09
N ALA A 208 4.87 -17.26 12.43
CA ALA A 208 5.13 -18.52 13.11
C ALA A 208 5.17 -19.71 12.14
N GLN A 209 4.44 -19.64 11.03
CA GLN A 209 4.23 -20.75 10.08
C GLN A 209 4.62 -20.40 8.62
N PRO A 210 5.75 -19.70 8.35
CA PRO A 210 6.06 -19.27 6.99
C PRO A 210 6.27 -20.46 6.03
N ARG A 211 6.82 -21.58 6.50
CA ARG A 211 7.09 -22.75 5.65
C ARG A 211 5.80 -23.47 5.23
N GLU A 212 4.90 -23.67 6.19
CA GLU A 212 3.59 -24.29 5.96
C GLU A 212 2.74 -23.39 5.04
N VAL A 213 2.85 -22.08 5.20
CA VAL A 213 2.21 -21.11 4.28
C VAL A 213 2.76 -21.23 2.87
N LEU A 214 4.09 -21.28 2.68
CA LEU A 214 4.70 -21.49 1.36
C LEU A 214 4.20 -22.79 0.72
N ALA A 215 4.25 -23.91 1.47
CA ALA A 215 3.75 -25.19 0.98
C ALA A 215 2.26 -25.13 0.60
N THR A 216 1.45 -24.40 1.36
CA THR A 216 0.02 -24.19 1.07
C THR A 216 -0.19 -23.37 -0.20
N LEU A 217 0.61 -22.33 -0.42
CA LEU A 217 0.58 -21.53 -1.65
C LEU A 217 0.89 -22.39 -2.88
N CYS A 218 1.98 -23.18 -2.83
CA CYS A 218 2.34 -24.11 -3.92
C CYS A 218 1.24 -25.15 -4.17
N ALA A 219 0.72 -25.78 -3.12
CA ALA A 219 -0.35 -26.78 -3.24
C ALA A 219 -1.63 -26.18 -3.84
N PHE A 220 -2.00 -24.98 -3.40
CA PHE A 220 -3.17 -24.28 -3.91
C PHE A 220 -2.99 -23.83 -5.35
N ALA A 221 -1.82 -23.30 -5.73
CA ALA A 221 -1.50 -22.95 -7.12
C ALA A 221 -1.55 -24.17 -8.03
N SER A 222 -1.07 -25.31 -7.54
CA SER A 222 -0.91 -26.55 -8.32
C SER A 222 0.01 -26.28 -9.52
N ASP A 223 -0.50 -26.32 -10.74
CA ASP A 223 0.19 -26.05 -12.00
C ASP A 223 -0.25 -24.74 -12.67
N ARG A 224 -1.04 -23.91 -11.96
CA ARG A 224 -1.60 -22.66 -12.50
C ARG A 224 -1.00 -21.43 -11.81
N PRO A 225 -0.76 -20.33 -12.55
CA PRO A 225 -0.31 -19.08 -11.95
C PRO A 225 -1.26 -18.57 -10.86
N LEU A 226 -0.67 -17.99 -9.83
CA LEU A 226 -1.31 -17.45 -8.65
C LEU A 226 -1.17 -15.92 -8.62
N ASP A 227 -2.27 -15.22 -8.40
CA ASP A 227 -2.23 -13.82 -8.00
C ASP A 227 -2.07 -13.73 -6.48
N VAL A 228 -1.03 -13.05 -5.99
CA VAL A 228 -0.68 -13.01 -4.56
C VAL A 228 -0.93 -11.61 -3.98
N GLY A 229 -1.91 -11.49 -3.09
CA GLY A 229 -2.22 -10.25 -2.38
C GLY A 229 -1.57 -10.16 -1.01
N LEU A 230 -0.74 -9.13 -0.79
CA LEU A 230 0.03 -8.88 0.43
C LEU A 230 -0.65 -7.81 1.30
N TYR A 231 -1.68 -8.21 2.06
CA TYR A 231 -2.54 -7.32 2.84
C TYR A 231 -2.31 -7.39 4.35
N ALA A 232 -1.46 -8.29 4.85
CA ALA A 232 -1.24 -8.45 6.28
C ALA A 232 -0.52 -7.23 6.88
N TYR A 233 -1.13 -6.59 7.87
CA TYR A 233 -0.52 -5.54 8.68
C TYR A 233 -1.00 -5.65 10.13
N ALA A 234 -0.15 -5.22 11.07
CA ALA A 234 -0.50 -5.16 12.48
C ALA A 234 0.34 -4.12 13.21
N PRO A 235 -0.25 -3.34 14.15
CA PRO A 235 0.48 -2.34 14.91
C PRO A 235 1.38 -2.96 16.00
N GLY A 236 2.37 -2.19 16.45
CA GLY A 236 3.21 -2.51 17.62
C GLY A 236 4.43 -3.40 17.31
N HIS A 237 5.48 -3.28 18.12
CA HIS A 237 6.69 -4.13 18.11
C HIS A 237 7.28 -4.42 16.71
N ALA A 238 7.33 -3.43 15.82
CA ALA A 238 7.76 -3.60 14.42
C ALA A 238 7.05 -4.76 13.68
N ARG A 239 5.83 -5.13 14.10
CA ARG A 239 5.11 -6.29 13.57
C ARG A 239 4.74 -6.10 12.09
N GLU A 240 4.42 -4.88 11.68
CA GLU A 240 4.18 -4.57 10.26
C GLU A 240 5.42 -4.82 9.39
N LEU A 241 6.61 -4.39 9.83
CA LEU A 241 7.86 -4.70 9.11
C LEU A 241 8.11 -6.21 9.02
N ARG A 242 7.90 -6.94 10.12
CA ARG A 242 8.07 -8.39 10.16
C ARG A 242 7.09 -9.11 9.24
N LEU A 243 5.83 -8.69 9.23
CA LEU A 243 4.80 -9.25 8.33
C LEU A 243 5.12 -8.94 6.87
N THR A 244 5.50 -7.70 6.55
CA THR A 244 5.93 -7.33 5.20
C THR A 244 7.14 -8.14 4.75
N ALA A 245 8.17 -8.27 5.60
CA ALA A 245 9.34 -9.08 5.28
C ALA A 245 8.99 -10.57 5.07
N ALA A 246 8.11 -11.14 5.91
CA ALA A 246 7.66 -12.52 5.75
C ALA A 246 6.89 -12.72 4.44
N MET A 247 5.97 -11.81 4.12
CA MET A 247 5.22 -11.82 2.86
C MET A 247 6.15 -11.72 1.63
N ASN A 248 7.15 -10.84 1.67
CA ASN A 248 8.13 -10.73 0.59
C ASN A 248 8.97 -11.99 0.43
N ALA A 249 9.41 -12.59 1.55
CA ALA A 249 10.17 -13.83 1.52
C ALA A 249 9.37 -15.00 0.94
N LEU A 250 8.05 -15.05 1.20
CA LEU A 250 7.15 -16.03 0.59
C LEU A 250 7.06 -15.84 -0.93
N VAL A 251 6.95 -14.60 -1.41
CA VAL A 251 6.95 -14.30 -2.86
C VAL A 251 8.28 -14.68 -3.49
N ASP A 252 9.40 -14.31 -2.89
CA ASP A 252 10.74 -14.64 -3.38
C ASP A 252 11.01 -16.17 -3.42
N ALA A 253 10.35 -16.93 -2.54
CA ALA A 253 10.52 -18.38 -2.44
C ALA A 253 9.52 -19.18 -3.30
N LEU A 254 8.49 -18.55 -3.86
CA LEU A 254 7.58 -19.22 -4.79
C LEU A 254 8.31 -19.53 -6.10
N PRO A 255 8.06 -20.69 -6.72
CA PRO A 255 8.52 -20.95 -8.09
C PRO A 255 8.04 -19.83 -9.02
N PRO A 256 8.93 -19.18 -9.79
CA PRO A 256 8.58 -18.01 -10.61
C PRO A 256 7.40 -18.25 -11.56
N GLU A 257 7.31 -19.45 -12.14
CA GLU A 257 6.23 -19.87 -13.03
C GLU A 257 4.85 -19.92 -12.37
N LEU A 258 4.80 -20.03 -11.04
CA LEU A 258 3.56 -20.00 -10.26
C LEU A 258 3.13 -18.58 -9.87
N VAL A 259 3.96 -17.55 -10.09
CA VAL A 259 3.61 -16.18 -9.68
C VAL A 259 3.08 -15.40 -10.89
N GLY A 260 1.76 -15.34 -11.01
CA GLY A 260 1.11 -14.54 -12.06
C GLY A 260 1.20 -13.04 -11.76
N SER A 261 0.92 -12.66 -10.52
CA SER A 261 1.00 -11.27 -10.08
C SER A 261 1.24 -11.15 -8.58
N VAL A 262 1.75 -10.00 -8.15
CA VAL A 262 1.93 -9.63 -6.75
C VAL A 262 1.28 -8.28 -6.51
N THR A 263 0.39 -8.20 -5.52
CA THR A 263 -0.30 -6.96 -5.15
C THR A 263 0.05 -6.56 -3.74
N LEU A 264 0.43 -5.30 -3.57
CA LEU A 264 0.60 -4.67 -2.28
C LEU A 264 0.03 -3.25 -2.28
N LEU A 265 -0.39 -2.78 -1.11
CA LEU A 265 -0.84 -1.41 -0.93
C LEU A 265 0.25 -0.58 -0.26
N VAL A 266 0.71 0.45 -0.96
CA VAL A 266 1.66 1.43 -0.43
C VAL A 266 0.90 2.48 0.37
N SER A 267 1.42 2.80 1.56
CA SER A 267 0.86 3.87 2.36
C SER A 267 1.06 5.24 1.69
N PRO A 268 0.04 6.12 1.70
CA PRO A 268 0.19 7.45 1.14
C PRO A 268 1.15 8.32 1.98
N THR A 269 1.48 7.92 3.21
CA THR A 269 2.43 8.61 4.11
C THR A 269 3.87 8.12 3.99
N THR A 270 4.22 7.55 2.84
CA THR A 270 5.59 7.14 2.47
C THR A 270 6.05 8.02 1.31
N PRO A 271 7.35 8.37 1.18
CA PRO A 271 7.81 9.15 0.05
C PRO A 271 7.54 8.39 -1.25
N THR A 272 7.03 9.11 -2.23
CA THR A 272 6.67 8.59 -3.55
C THR A 272 7.13 9.55 -4.62
N ALA A 273 7.45 9.01 -5.80
CA ALA A 273 7.78 9.81 -6.98
C ALA A 273 6.64 10.77 -7.32
N MET A 274 6.98 12.01 -7.67
CA MET A 274 6.04 13.06 -8.02
C MET A 274 6.15 13.39 -9.51
N SER A 275 5.02 13.38 -10.21
CA SER A 275 4.99 13.76 -11.63
C SER A 275 5.07 15.28 -11.80
N PHE A 276 5.17 15.72 -13.05
CA PHE A 276 5.06 17.15 -13.38
C PHE A 276 3.68 17.71 -12.99
N GLU A 277 2.62 16.96 -13.30
CA GLU A 277 1.23 17.31 -13.01
C GLU A 277 0.99 17.48 -11.50
N ASP A 278 1.56 16.59 -10.69
CA ASP A 278 1.42 16.71 -9.24
C ASP A 278 2.08 17.97 -8.69
N ARG A 279 3.29 18.29 -9.19
CA ARG A 279 4.02 19.50 -8.79
C ARG A 279 3.28 20.75 -9.21
N ARG A 280 2.70 20.75 -10.42
CA ARG A 280 1.84 21.83 -10.91
C ARG A 280 0.60 21.99 -10.02
N ALA A 281 -0.08 20.89 -9.69
CA ALA A 281 -1.24 20.91 -8.80
C ALA A 281 -0.88 21.44 -7.39
N MET A 282 0.28 21.05 -6.86
CA MET A 282 0.82 21.57 -5.61
C MET A 282 1.09 23.08 -5.66
N GLN A 283 1.70 23.56 -6.74
CA GLN A 283 2.00 24.98 -6.94
C GLN A 283 0.72 25.82 -7.07
N MET A 284 -0.23 25.39 -7.91
CA MET A 284 -1.54 26.04 -8.05
C MET A 284 -2.26 26.13 -6.70
N ARG A 285 -2.16 25.07 -5.89
CA ARG A 285 -2.74 25.04 -4.56
C ARG A 285 -2.04 25.99 -3.59
N LEU A 286 -0.71 26.09 -3.68
CA LEU A 286 0.04 27.07 -2.90
C LEU A 286 -0.43 28.48 -3.26
N GLU A 287 -0.57 28.81 -4.55
CA GLU A 287 -1.00 30.13 -5.02
C GLU A 287 -2.45 30.47 -4.61
N ALA A 288 -3.36 29.50 -4.68
CA ALA A 288 -4.77 29.66 -4.33
C ALA A 288 -5.07 29.47 -2.82
N ARG A 289 -4.05 29.35 -1.97
CA ARG A 289 -4.24 29.04 -0.55
C ARG A 289 -4.99 30.15 0.19
N PRO A 290 -5.82 29.81 1.20
CA PRO A 290 -6.50 30.82 2.01
C PRO A 290 -5.50 31.62 2.87
N GLY A 291 -5.87 32.85 3.23
CA GLY A 291 -4.99 33.77 3.96
C GLY A 291 -4.48 33.24 5.30
N TRP A 292 -5.27 32.41 5.99
CA TRP A 292 -4.84 31.78 7.25
C TRP A 292 -3.72 30.75 7.04
N GLU A 293 -3.73 29.99 5.94
CA GLU A 293 -2.64 29.05 5.59
C GLU A 293 -1.38 29.85 5.25
N ALA A 294 -1.52 30.96 4.50
CA ALA A 294 -0.41 31.85 4.19
C ALA A 294 0.22 32.46 5.44
N MET A 295 -0.60 32.91 6.39
CA MET A 295 -0.14 33.44 7.67
C MET A 295 0.53 32.34 8.51
N GLY A 296 -0.08 31.15 8.60
CA GLY A 296 0.50 30.00 9.31
C GLY A 296 1.86 29.58 8.73
N ALA A 297 2.01 29.61 7.40
CA ALA A 297 3.28 29.35 6.73
C ALA A 297 4.32 30.44 7.06
N ARG A 298 3.94 31.72 7.04
CA ARG A 298 4.83 32.84 7.40
C ARG A 298 5.31 32.76 8.86
N LEU A 299 4.47 32.26 9.77
CA LEU A 299 4.79 32.03 11.17
C LEU A 299 5.53 30.70 11.41
N GLY A 300 5.78 29.90 10.37
CA GLY A 300 6.48 28.61 10.45
C GLY A 300 5.63 27.43 10.92
N ALA A 301 4.34 27.62 11.18
CA ALA A 301 3.44 26.55 11.65
C ALA A 301 3.21 25.44 10.60
N MET A 302 3.33 25.77 9.31
CA MET A 302 3.22 24.81 8.20
C MET A 302 4.55 24.10 7.88
N GLY A 303 5.59 24.30 8.70
CA GLY A 303 6.93 23.75 8.47
C GLY A 303 7.76 24.55 7.48
N LYS A 304 9.02 24.13 7.32
CA LYS A 304 9.96 24.74 6.38
C LYS A 304 9.94 24.03 5.02
N GLY A 305 10.05 24.81 3.94
CA GLY A 305 10.11 24.33 2.56
C GLY A 305 8.75 23.87 2.01
N HIS A 306 8.77 23.27 0.83
CA HIS A 306 7.58 22.79 0.13
C HIS A 306 7.18 21.37 0.55
N GLY A 307 6.02 20.89 0.12
CA GLY A 307 5.56 19.51 0.29
C GLY A 307 6.29 18.47 -0.58
N VAL A 308 7.36 18.87 -1.25
CA VAL A 308 8.16 18.07 -2.17
C VAL A 308 9.65 18.32 -1.95
N VAL A 309 10.48 17.32 -2.20
CA VAL A 309 11.92 17.45 -2.41
C VAL A 309 12.23 17.21 -3.88
N VAL A 310 13.07 18.05 -4.47
CA VAL A 310 13.50 17.94 -5.87
C VAL A 310 14.99 17.65 -5.90
N SER A 311 15.41 16.73 -6.78
CA SER A 311 16.80 16.38 -7.05
C SER A 311 16.96 16.17 -8.55
N GLY A 312 17.66 17.07 -9.25
CA GLY A 312 17.63 17.11 -10.71
C GLY A 312 16.20 17.27 -11.23
N ASP A 313 15.81 16.43 -12.20
CA ASP A 313 14.45 16.41 -12.75
C ASP A 313 13.47 15.54 -11.94
N ALA A 314 13.96 14.79 -10.95
CA ALA A 314 13.16 13.92 -10.12
C ALA A 314 12.64 14.64 -8.88
N ALA A 315 11.51 14.16 -8.36
CA ALA A 315 10.89 14.73 -7.17
C ALA A 315 10.22 13.66 -6.31
N ALA A 316 10.30 13.83 -4.99
CA ALA A 316 9.70 12.94 -4.00
C ALA A 316 8.80 13.71 -3.02
N SER A 317 7.67 13.11 -2.66
CA SER A 317 6.70 13.69 -1.73
C SER A 317 7.24 13.76 -0.29
N ARG A 318 6.95 14.85 0.42
CA ARG A 318 7.25 15.01 1.87
C ARG A 318 6.06 14.60 2.72
N THR A 319 5.69 13.33 2.60
CA THR A 319 4.46 12.75 3.17
C THR A 319 4.71 11.91 4.43
N VAL A 320 5.97 11.79 4.85
CA VAL A 320 6.33 10.98 6.01
C VAL A 320 5.79 11.62 7.29
N VAL A 321 5.23 10.78 8.16
CA VAL A 321 4.74 11.17 9.49
C VAL A 321 5.56 10.49 10.59
N GLY A 322 6.14 11.30 11.47
CA GLY A 322 7.02 10.91 12.57
C GLY A 322 6.35 10.00 13.61
N ILE A 323 5.07 10.24 13.91
CA ILE A 323 4.34 9.47 14.93
C ILE A 323 4.11 8.00 14.52
N GLN A 324 4.24 7.66 13.23
CA GLN A 324 4.10 6.28 12.75
C GLN A 324 5.33 5.42 13.06
N GLY A 325 6.48 6.05 13.33
CA GLY A 325 7.74 5.39 13.66
C GLY A 325 8.53 4.88 12.46
N ALA A 326 9.86 4.79 12.65
CA ALA A 326 10.80 4.38 11.59
C ALA A 326 10.57 2.93 11.12
N SER A 327 10.12 2.01 11.99
CA SER A 327 9.82 0.63 11.59
C SER A 327 8.64 0.54 10.63
N TYR A 328 7.63 1.40 10.81
CA TYR A 328 6.50 1.49 9.89
C TYR A 328 6.98 1.99 8.51
N GLN A 329 7.79 3.04 8.50
CA GLN A 329 8.37 3.55 7.24
C GLN A 329 9.30 2.53 6.58
N ALA A 330 10.08 1.75 7.33
CA ALA A 330 10.86 0.66 6.75
C ALA A 330 9.95 -0.39 6.08
N ALA A 331 8.80 -0.71 6.69
CA ALA A 331 7.84 -1.64 6.10
C ALA A 331 7.26 -1.10 4.77
N GLN A 332 6.85 0.17 4.73
CA GLN A 332 6.28 0.76 3.52
C GLN A 332 7.34 1.06 2.46
N TYR A 333 8.43 1.74 2.82
CA TYR A 333 9.44 2.19 1.87
C TYR A 333 10.29 1.03 1.38
N ILE A 334 10.99 0.32 2.28
CA ILE A 334 11.88 -0.78 1.91
C ILE A 334 11.06 -2.03 1.59
N GLY A 335 10.16 -2.40 2.49
CA GLY A 335 9.38 -3.64 2.36
C GLY A 335 8.32 -3.62 1.25
N LYS A 336 7.87 -2.46 0.77
CA LYS A 336 6.88 -2.40 -0.31
C LYS A 336 7.37 -1.68 -1.54
N VAL A 337 7.80 -0.42 -1.44
CA VAL A 337 8.21 0.36 -2.62
C VAL A 337 9.46 -0.25 -3.26
N MET A 338 10.53 -0.48 -2.49
CA MET A 338 11.77 -1.06 -3.03
C MET A 338 11.58 -2.51 -3.49
N ALA A 339 10.80 -3.31 -2.74
CA ALA A 339 10.48 -4.69 -3.14
C ALA A 339 9.69 -4.72 -4.46
N ALA A 340 8.68 -3.87 -4.61
CA ALA A 340 7.89 -3.80 -5.83
C ALA A 340 8.72 -3.38 -7.05
N GLU A 341 9.56 -2.35 -6.91
CA GLU A 341 10.47 -1.94 -7.99
C GLU A 341 11.52 -3.02 -8.30
N SER A 342 11.99 -3.75 -7.28
CA SER A 342 12.92 -4.87 -7.45
C SER A 342 12.29 -5.99 -8.28
N TRP A 343 11.06 -6.41 -7.95
CA TRP A 343 10.34 -7.45 -8.69
C TRP A 343 9.97 -7.01 -10.11
N ALA A 344 9.49 -5.77 -10.29
CA ALA A 344 9.13 -5.25 -11.61
C ALA A 344 10.35 -5.02 -12.52
N GLY A 345 11.52 -4.71 -11.95
CA GLY A 345 12.77 -4.48 -12.68
C GLY A 345 13.50 -5.75 -13.12
N MET A 346 12.98 -6.93 -12.80
CA MET A 346 13.49 -8.19 -13.36
C MET A 346 13.06 -8.27 -14.83
N ALA A 347 13.92 -7.82 -15.74
CA ALA A 347 13.65 -7.76 -17.18
C ALA A 347 13.81 -9.14 -17.86
N VAL A 348 13.06 -10.14 -17.40
CA VAL A 348 13.08 -11.51 -17.94
C VAL A 348 11.64 -11.97 -18.21
N GLU A 349 11.43 -12.76 -19.27
CA GLU A 349 10.17 -13.50 -19.46
C GLU A 349 9.81 -14.27 -18.19
N GLY A 350 8.55 -14.17 -17.74
CA GLY A 350 8.07 -14.84 -16.53
C GLY A 350 8.18 -14.03 -15.23
N CYS A 351 8.57 -12.76 -15.28
CA CYS A 351 8.52 -11.90 -14.09
C CYS A 351 7.08 -11.52 -13.72
N PRO A 352 6.74 -11.49 -12.42
CA PRO A 352 5.37 -11.28 -12.00
C PRO A 352 4.92 -9.85 -12.30
N ARG A 353 3.64 -9.68 -12.62
CA ARG A 353 3.03 -8.34 -12.70
C ARG A 353 2.90 -7.77 -11.30
N VAL A 354 3.42 -6.57 -11.05
CA VAL A 354 3.48 -6.00 -9.70
C VAL A 354 2.56 -4.79 -9.55
N SER A 355 1.45 -4.98 -8.83
CA SER A 355 0.56 -3.89 -8.43
C SER A 355 1.02 -3.32 -7.09
N ALA A 356 1.56 -2.10 -7.12
CA ALA A 356 2.04 -1.40 -5.93
C ALA A 356 1.43 -0.01 -5.81
N ASN A 357 0.10 0.01 -5.76
CA ASN A 357 -0.69 1.23 -5.79
C ASN A 357 -0.68 1.92 -4.42
N THR A 358 -0.64 3.26 -4.43
CA THR A 358 -0.83 4.00 -3.18
C THR A 358 -2.31 4.01 -2.82
N ALA A 359 -2.62 3.42 -1.67
CA ALA A 359 -3.97 3.42 -1.13
C ALA A 359 -4.36 4.79 -0.57
N ALA A 360 -5.66 5.07 -0.59
CA ALA A 360 -6.21 6.25 0.05
C ALA A 360 -5.85 6.35 1.52
N ILE A 361 -5.81 7.57 2.04
CA ILE A 361 -5.90 7.74 3.49
C ILE A 361 -7.29 7.30 3.91
N THR A 362 -7.32 6.22 4.68
CA THR A 362 -8.55 5.56 5.07
C THR A 362 -8.75 5.64 6.58
N ARG A 363 -9.97 5.93 7.03
CA ARG A 363 -10.35 5.85 8.44
C ARG A 363 -10.54 4.39 8.87
N THR A 364 -9.45 3.66 9.04
CA THR A 364 -9.47 2.26 9.51
C THR A 364 -9.54 2.16 11.02
N ARG A 365 -9.93 0.98 11.53
CA ARG A 365 -9.92 0.71 12.98
C ARG A 365 -8.51 0.75 13.60
N SER A 366 -7.47 0.50 12.80
CA SER A 366 -6.07 0.49 13.24
C SER A 366 -5.48 1.87 13.52
N LEU A 367 -6.15 2.97 13.11
CA LEU A 367 -5.71 4.35 13.35
C LEU A 367 -6.34 4.97 14.62
N ALA A 368 -6.65 4.14 15.63
CA ALA A 368 -7.26 4.55 16.90
C ALA A 368 -6.29 5.32 17.83
N HIS A 369 -5.65 6.37 17.31
CA HIS A 369 -4.87 7.33 18.09
C HIS A 369 -5.61 8.68 18.16
N PRO A 370 -5.74 9.33 19.34
CA PRO A 370 -6.45 10.60 19.46
C PRO A 370 -5.94 11.70 18.50
N VAL A 371 -4.62 11.75 18.29
CA VAL A 371 -4.00 12.69 17.33
C VAL A 371 -4.45 12.41 15.89
N PHE A 372 -4.55 11.14 15.46
CA PHE A 372 -5.05 10.81 14.12
C PHE A 372 -6.55 11.12 14.01
N ALA A 373 -7.34 10.81 15.03
CA ALA A 373 -8.76 11.17 15.06
C ALA A 373 -8.98 12.69 14.95
N ALA A 374 -8.22 13.48 15.70
CA ALA A 374 -8.24 14.94 15.62
C ALA A 374 -7.76 15.43 14.25
N ALA A 375 -6.64 14.91 13.74
CA ALA A 375 -6.13 15.25 12.43
C ALA A 375 -7.15 14.94 11.32
N PHE A 376 -7.88 13.83 11.40
CA PHE A 376 -8.98 13.53 10.48
C PHE A 376 -10.13 14.54 10.57
N GLY A 377 -10.49 14.98 11.77
CA GLY A 377 -11.49 16.04 11.96
C GLY A 377 -11.06 17.42 11.44
N GLY A 378 -9.75 17.69 11.37
CA GLY A 378 -9.18 18.93 10.82
C GLY A 378 -8.71 18.85 9.37
N ALA A 379 -8.53 17.65 8.80
CA ALA A 379 -7.94 17.43 7.48
C ALA A 379 -8.66 18.18 6.36
N ALA A 380 -10.00 18.28 6.44
CA ALA A 380 -10.81 19.01 5.48
C ALA A 380 -10.50 20.52 5.43
N ALA A 381 -10.03 21.12 6.55
CA ALA A 381 -9.60 22.52 6.57
C ALA A 381 -8.37 22.75 5.68
N LEU A 382 -7.47 21.76 5.63
CA LEU A 382 -6.36 21.69 4.69
C LEU A 382 -6.77 20.95 3.42
N GLY A 383 -8.05 20.95 3.03
CA GLY A 383 -8.51 20.34 1.78
C GLY A 383 -8.14 18.87 1.55
N VAL A 384 -7.72 18.11 2.58
CA VAL A 384 -7.38 16.69 2.46
C VAL A 384 -8.64 15.85 2.56
N GLU A 385 -8.78 14.88 1.67
CA GLU A 385 -9.93 13.99 1.63
C GLU A 385 -9.56 12.60 2.14
N THR A 386 -10.34 12.09 3.10
CA THR A 386 -10.20 10.72 3.61
C THR A 386 -11.29 9.85 3.03
N LEU A 387 -10.93 8.64 2.61
CA LEU A 387 -11.91 7.67 2.13
C LEU A 387 -12.34 6.74 3.27
N GLU A 388 -13.54 6.22 3.14
CA GLU A 388 -14.01 5.12 3.95
C GLU A 388 -13.34 3.81 3.54
N PRO A 389 -13.24 2.84 4.46
CA PRO A 389 -12.70 1.52 4.16
C PRO A 389 -13.32 0.84 2.94
N ARG A 390 -14.64 0.91 2.82
CA ARG A 390 -15.35 0.34 1.67
C ARG A 390 -14.95 1.01 0.36
N GLN A 391 -14.88 2.34 0.33
CA GLN A 391 -14.48 3.10 -0.87
C GLN A 391 -13.07 2.70 -1.31
N SER A 392 -12.14 2.68 -0.35
CA SER A 392 -10.74 2.34 -0.59
C SER A 392 -10.59 0.92 -1.13
N ARG A 393 -11.31 -0.04 -0.55
CA ARG A 393 -11.32 -1.43 -1.00
C ARG A 393 -11.84 -1.60 -2.43
N TYR A 394 -12.92 -0.91 -2.79
CA TYR A 394 -13.47 -0.98 -4.15
C TYR A 394 -12.51 -0.37 -5.17
N ILE A 395 -12.02 0.85 -4.91
CA ILE A 395 -11.12 1.56 -5.83
C ILE A 395 -9.81 0.78 -6.00
N ASN A 396 -9.17 0.38 -4.89
CA ASN A 396 -7.93 -0.40 -4.96
C ASN A 396 -8.15 -1.77 -5.59
N GLY A 397 -9.31 -2.41 -5.38
CA GLY A 397 -9.68 -3.65 -6.05
C GLY A 397 -9.71 -3.49 -7.56
N LEU A 398 -10.34 -2.43 -8.08
CA LEU A 398 -10.38 -2.13 -9.52
C LEU A 398 -9.00 -1.81 -10.08
N LEU A 399 -8.22 -0.98 -9.39
CA LEU A 399 -6.86 -0.63 -9.80
C LEU A 399 -5.94 -1.86 -9.81
N THR A 400 -6.13 -2.80 -8.88
CA THR A 400 -5.41 -4.07 -8.88
C THR A 400 -5.76 -4.91 -10.12
N LEU A 401 -7.04 -4.98 -10.49
CA LEU A 401 -7.47 -5.72 -11.68
C LEU A 401 -6.92 -5.11 -12.96
N HIS A 402 -6.87 -3.78 -13.05
CA HIS A 402 -6.14 -3.10 -14.12
C HIS A 402 -4.71 -3.62 -14.20
N ASP A 403 -3.96 -3.57 -13.11
CA ASP A 403 -2.54 -3.96 -13.14
C ASP A 403 -2.32 -5.44 -13.50
N TRP A 404 -3.26 -6.32 -13.13
CA TRP A 404 -3.22 -7.74 -13.47
C TRP A 404 -3.54 -8.04 -14.93
N LEU A 405 -4.48 -7.30 -15.52
CA LEU A 405 -5.12 -7.67 -16.79
C LEU A 405 -4.79 -6.73 -17.95
N HIS A 406 -4.28 -5.53 -17.67
CA HIS A 406 -3.88 -4.59 -18.69
C HIS A 406 -2.75 -5.19 -19.57
N PRO A 407 -2.75 -4.98 -20.89
CA PRO A 407 -1.71 -5.54 -21.77
C PRO A 407 -0.30 -5.10 -21.34
N GLU A 408 -0.10 -3.82 -21.07
CA GLU A 408 1.18 -3.27 -20.61
C GLU A 408 1.40 -3.55 -19.12
N PRO A 409 2.63 -3.91 -18.70
CA PRO A 409 2.96 -4.13 -17.30
C PRO A 409 2.77 -2.85 -16.47
N PRO A 410 2.28 -2.96 -15.22
CA PRO A 410 2.13 -1.81 -14.35
C PRO A 410 3.48 -1.22 -13.97
N VAL A 411 3.52 0.09 -13.72
CA VAL A 411 4.69 0.79 -13.15
C VAL A 411 4.45 1.01 -11.66
N PRO A 412 5.18 0.31 -10.76
CA PRO A 412 5.03 0.47 -9.32
C PRO A 412 5.09 1.92 -8.85
N GLY A 413 4.15 2.31 -7.99
CA GLY A 413 4.07 3.65 -7.41
C GLY A 413 3.48 4.75 -8.31
N ASN A 414 3.18 4.48 -9.59
CA ASN A 414 2.61 5.47 -10.50
C ASN A 414 1.13 5.78 -10.19
N VAL A 415 0.34 4.73 -10.00
CA VAL A 415 -1.09 4.81 -9.67
C VAL A 415 -1.26 5.10 -8.17
N ARG A 416 -1.85 6.26 -7.85
CA ARG A 416 -1.99 6.72 -6.47
C ARG A 416 -3.35 7.35 -6.23
N VAL A 417 -4.05 6.85 -5.21
CA VAL A 417 -5.23 7.49 -4.64
C VAL A 417 -4.79 8.06 -3.31
N HIS A 418 -4.44 9.35 -3.26
CA HIS A 418 -3.72 9.94 -2.13
C HIS A 418 -4.55 10.99 -1.36
N GLY A 419 -5.80 11.24 -1.75
CA GLY A 419 -6.67 12.14 -0.99
C GLY A 419 -6.13 13.57 -0.88
N ARG A 420 -5.40 14.04 -1.90
CA ARG A 420 -4.75 15.37 -1.98
C ARG A 420 -3.54 15.61 -1.06
N ILE A 421 -3.00 14.58 -0.38
CA ILE A 421 -1.80 14.80 0.46
C ILE A 421 -0.50 14.87 -0.34
N HIS A 422 -0.39 14.17 -1.47
CA HIS A 422 0.80 14.26 -2.34
C HIS A 422 0.90 15.63 -3.02
N THR A 423 -0.24 16.32 -3.20
CA THR A 423 -0.31 17.68 -3.76
C THR A 423 -0.45 18.76 -2.69
N LEU A 424 -0.21 18.42 -1.41
CA LEU A 424 -0.19 19.40 -0.32
C LEU A 424 1.08 20.26 -0.45
N PRO A 425 1.00 21.60 -0.38
CA PRO A 425 2.18 22.45 -0.60
C PRO A 425 3.14 22.48 0.58
N TYR A 426 2.83 21.75 1.65
CA TYR A 426 3.56 21.70 2.90
C TYR A 426 3.94 20.27 3.26
N PRO A 427 5.01 20.06 4.06
CA PRO A 427 5.32 18.75 4.60
C PRO A 427 4.14 18.19 5.40
N LEU A 428 3.76 16.93 5.15
CA LEU A 428 2.58 16.33 5.78
C LEU A 428 2.71 16.29 7.30
N GLU A 429 3.91 16.04 7.84
CA GLU A 429 4.18 16.07 9.28
C GLU A 429 3.75 17.40 9.94
N SER A 430 4.06 18.53 9.29
CA SER A 430 3.73 19.86 9.83
C SER A 430 2.24 20.16 9.65
N ALA A 431 1.71 19.88 8.47
CA ALA A 431 0.29 20.03 8.18
C ALA A 431 -0.60 19.18 9.10
N LEU A 432 -0.18 17.97 9.44
CA LEU A 432 -0.91 17.07 10.34
C LEU A 432 -1.02 17.64 11.75
N ARG A 433 0.02 18.33 12.26
CA ARG A 433 -0.04 19.01 13.56
C ARG A 433 -1.08 20.12 13.54
N VAL A 434 -1.09 20.95 12.51
CA VAL A 434 -2.09 22.01 12.32
C VAL A 434 -3.50 21.43 12.19
N ALA A 435 -3.68 20.37 11.40
CA ALA A 435 -4.94 19.66 11.28
C ALA A 435 -5.41 19.10 12.63
N ALA A 436 -4.51 18.50 13.41
CA ALA A 436 -4.83 17.98 14.74
C ALA A 436 -5.26 19.11 15.69
N THR A 437 -4.57 20.26 15.69
CA THR A 437 -4.97 21.45 16.47
C THR A 437 -6.38 21.91 16.13
N ILE A 438 -6.70 22.02 14.83
CA ILE A 438 -8.06 22.38 14.36
C ILE A 438 -9.07 21.31 14.82
N GLY A 439 -8.73 20.04 14.71
CA GLY A 439 -9.56 18.93 15.15
C GLY A 439 -9.86 18.95 16.64
N PHE A 440 -8.85 19.18 17.49
CA PHE A 440 -9.03 19.32 18.93
C PHE A 440 -9.88 20.53 19.28
N ALA A 441 -9.71 21.67 18.60
CA ALA A 441 -10.56 22.84 18.82
C ALA A 441 -12.03 22.56 18.48
N ARG A 442 -12.30 21.78 17.43
CA ARG A 442 -13.66 21.35 17.04
C ARG A 442 -14.24 20.23 17.90
N SER A 443 -13.38 19.45 18.57
CA SER A 443 -13.78 18.32 19.40
C SER A 443 -12.89 18.23 20.65
N PRO A 444 -13.07 19.16 21.62
CA PRO A 444 -12.19 19.26 22.79
C PRO A 444 -12.15 18.00 23.64
N TRP A 445 -13.22 17.19 23.62
CA TRP A 445 -13.31 15.91 24.34
C TRP A 445 -12.23 14.89 23.91
N LEU A 446 -11.67 15.01 22.70
CA LEU A 446 -10.55 14.16 22.25
C LEU A 446 -9.29 14.36 23.10
N LEU A 447 -9.13 15.51 23.78
CA LEU A 447 -8.03 15.76 24.70
C LEU A 447 -8.08 14.83 25.92
N ALA A 448 -9.26 14.42 26.38
CA ALA A 448 -9.40 13.47 27.47
C ALA A 448 -8.80 12.10 27.14
N GLY A 449 -8.76 11.74 25.85
CA GLY A 449 -8.12 10.51 25.35
C GLY A 449 -6.60 10.55 25.36
N LEU A 450 -5.97 11.73 25.49
CA LEU A 450 -4.51 11.87 25.66
C LEU A 450 -4.08 11.66 27.11
N ILE A 451 -4.96 11.92 28.08
CA ILE A 451 -4.68 11.84 29.52
C ILE A 451 -4.87 10.41 30.07
N ARG A 452 -5.67 9.58 29.39
CA ARG A 452 -5.96 8.18 29.79
C ARG A 452 -4.90 7.16 29.37
N ARG A 453 -3.62 7.50 29.44
CA ARG A 453 -2.52 6.56 29.17
C ARG A 453 -1.58 6.41 30.35
#